data_AF-A0A959LM58-F1
#
_entry.id   AF-A0A959LM58-F1
#
_cell.length_a   1.000
_cell.length_b   1.000
_cell.length_c   1.000
_cell.angle_alpha   90.00
_cell.angle_beta   90.00
_cell.angle_gamma   90.00
#
_symmetry.space_group_name_H-M   'P 1'
#
loop_
_entity.id
_entity.type
_entity.pdbx_description
1 polymer ?
#
loop_
_entity_poly.entity_id
_entity_poly.type
_entity_poly.pdbx_seq_one_letter_code
_entity_poly.pdbx_strand_id
1 'polypeptide(L)'
;VTEADKAAFPTGEVHNVYSTFSIARDAEWAGRLFVLEMKEAGEEGIGTGITVAHHSPALMGQEVVFVATLTEVKRNEVVVDYTAHVGDRLVATGKTWQKILKKEKLDRLFEGLK
;
A
#
# COMPACT_ATOMS: atom_id res chain seq x y z
N VAL A 1 -12.84 -3.71 -7.10
CA VAL A 1 -12.33 -2.89 -8.23
C VAL A 1 -13.43 -2.00 -8.75
N THR A 2 -13.21 -0.68 -8.73
CA THR A 2 -14.14 0.38 -9.14
C THR A 2 -13.56 1.22 -10.27
N GLU A 3 -14.37 2.11 -10.84
CA GLU A 3 -13.94 3.03 -11.92
C GLU A 3 -12.71 3.88 -11.54
N ALA A 4 -12.58 4.23 -10.25
CA ALA A 4 -11.44 5.00 -9.75
C ALA A 4 -10.13 4.19 -9.71
N ASP A 5 -10.21 2.86 -9.85
CA ASP A 5 -9.06 1.97 -9.67
C ASP A 5 -8.40 1.55 -10.99
N LYS A 6 -8.93 2.04 -12.12
CA LYS A 6 -8.48 1.65 -13.46
C LYS A 6 -7.10 2.19 -13.81
N ALA A 7 -6.50 1.58 -14.82
CA ALA A 7 -5.29 2.08 -15.47
C ALA A 7 -5.60 3.29 -16.38
N ALA A 8 -5.78 4.46 -15.78
CA ALA A 8 -5.93 5.74 -16.48
C ALA A 8 -4.70 6.63 -16.27
N PHE A 9 -4.25 7.24 -17.36
CA PHE A 9 -3.14 8.21 -17.39
C PHE A 9 -3.59 9.51 -18.06
N PRO A 10 -2.82 10.61 -17.99
CA PRO A 10 -3.17 11.87 -18.65
C PRO A 10 -3.45 11.73 -20.16
N THR A 11 -2.88 10.71 -20.80
CA THR A 11 -3.07 10.40 -22.24
C THR A 11 -4.33 9.58 -22.52
N GLY A 12 -5.07 9.14 -21.50
CA GLY A 12 -6.29 8.36 -21.64
C GLY A 12 -6.31 7.08 -20.80
N GLU A 13 -7.44 6.36 -20.90
CA GLU A 13 -7.61 5.03 -20.32
C GLU A 13 -6.81 4.01 -21.15
N VAL A 14 -6.02 3.16 -20.49
CA VAL A 14 -5.22 2.13 -21.14
C VAL A 14 -5.97 0.81 -21.17
N HIS A 15 -6.40 0.34 -19.99
CA HIS A 15 -7.14 -0.90 -19.84
C HIS A 15 -8.20 -0.78 -18.73
N ASN A 16 -9.37 -1.35 -18.97
CA ASN A 16 -10.48 -1.39 -18.03
C ASN A 16 -10.31 -2.52 -17.00
N VAL A 17 -9.19 -2.50 -16.28
CA VAL A 17 -8.81 -3.46 -15.23
C VAL A 17 -8.14 -2.73 -14.07
N TYR A 18 -8.09 -3.39 -12.93
CA TYR A 18 -7.41 -2.90 -11.73
C TYR A 18 -5.94 -2.60 -12.00
N SER A 19 -5.53 -1.36 -11.77
CA SER A 19 -4.18 -0.92 -12.13
C SER A 19 -3.14 -1.31 -11.08
N THR A 20 -1.87 -1.35 -11.51
CA THR A 20 -0.74 -1.58 -10.60
C THR A 20 -0.63 -0.49 -9.53
N PHE A 21 -0.97 0.77 -9.83
CA PHE A 21 -0.93 1.85 -8.85
C PHE A 21 -2.08 1.78 -7.83
N SER A 22 -3.24 1.28 -8.23
CA SER A 22 -4.34 1.00 -7.30
C SER A 22 -4.01 -0.19 -6.39
N ILE A 23 -3.34 -1.23 -6.93
CA ILE A 23 -2.78 -2.32 -6.12
C ILE A 23 -1.80 -1.77 -5.08
N ALA A 24 -0.90 -0.87 -5.49
CA ALA A 24 0.06 -0.26 -4.57
C ALA A 24 -0.64 0.48 -3.43
N ARG A 25 -1.62 1.35 -3.76
CA ARG A 25 -2.43 2.08 -2.78
C ARG A 25 -3.08 1.16 -1.75
N ASP A 26 -3.74 0.10 -2.22
CA ASP A 26 -4.50 -0.79 -1.34
C ASP A 26 -3.58 -1.72 -0.53
N ALA A 27 -2.42 -2.08 -1.07
CA ALA A 27 -1.38 -2.79 -0.32
C ALA A 27 -0.74 -1.92 0.77
N GLU A 28 -0.48 -0.63 0.50
CA GLU A 28 -0.02 0.31 1.53
C GLU A 28 -1.04 0.44 2.66
N TRP A 29 -2.33 0.51 2.32
CA TRP A 29 -3.40 0.51 3.31
C TRP A 29 -3.39 -0.77 4.16
N ALA A 30 -3.29 -1.94 3.52
CA ALA A 30 -3.23 -3.22 4.22
C ALA A 30 -2.04 -3.30 5.19
N GLY A 31 -0.86 -2.83 4.77
CA GLY A 31 0.32 -2.73 5.63
C GLY A 31 0.15 -1.70 6.76
N ARG A 32 -0.52 -0.58 6.49
CA ARG A 32 -0.78 0.50 7.46
C ARG A 32 -1.64 0.05 8.64
N LEU A 33 -2.50 -0.95 8.47
CA LEU A 33 -3.31 -1.49 9.57
C LEU A 33 -2.44 -1.95 10.75
N PHE A 34 -1.30 -2.62 10.49
CA PHE A 34 -0.34 -2.98 11.55
C PHE A 34 0.24 -1.75 12.26
N VAL A 35 0.59 -0.71 11.50
CA VAL A 35 1.16 0.52 12.06
C VAL A 35 0.16 1.27 12.94
N LEU A 36 -1.13 1.27 12.56
CA LEU A 36 -2.18 1.90 13.36
C LEU A 36 -2.35 1.24 14.72
N GLU A 37 -2.16 -0.08 14.81
CA GLU A 37 -2.20 -0.83 16.06
C GLU A 37 -0.92 -0.64 16.90
N MET A 38 0.23 -0.41 16.26
CA MET A 38 1.53 -0.29 16.94
C MET A 38 1.85 1.12 17.46
N LYS A 39 1.36 2.16 16.79
CA LYS A 39 1.77 3.54 17.09
C LYS A 39 1.17 4.06 18.40
N GLU A 40 1.91 4.93 19.08
CA GLU A 40 1.42 5.63 20.27
C GLU A 40 0.69 6.95 19.95
N ALA A 41 0.14 7.57 20.99
CA ALA A 41 -0.30 8.96 20.92
C ALA A 41 0.91 9.88 20.60
N GLY A 42 0.73 10.81 19.67
CA GLY A 42 1.82 11.67 19.17
C GLY A 42 2.69 11.02 18.10
N GLU A 43 2.43 9.77 17.71
CA GLU A 43 3.13 9.09 16.62
C GLU A 43 2.29 8.98 15.35
N GLU A 44 2.99 8.83 14.23
CA GLU A 44 2.44 8.62 12.90
C GLU A 44 3.30 7.63 12.10
N GLY A 45 2.65 6.87 11.23
CA GLY A 45 3.29 6.01 10.24
C GLY A 45 3.42 6.70 8.90
N ILE A 46 4.60 6.63 8.28
CA ILE A 46 4.86 7.08 6.92
C ILE A 46 5.43 5.95 6.06
N GLY A 47 4.91 5.80 4.84
CA GLY A 47 5.46 4.87 3.84
C GLY A 47 6.88 5.27 3.44
N THR A 48 7.77 4.28 3.36
CA THR A 48 9.16 4.45 2.91
C THR A 48 9.50 3.62 1.69
N GLY A 49 8.62 2.71 1.29
CA GLY A 49 8.79 1.93 0.07
C GLY A 49 7.66 0.93 -0.13
N ILE A 50 7.47 0.55 -1.38
CA ILE A 50 6.56 -0.52 -1.79
C ILE A 50 7.12 -1.21 -3.04
N THR A 51 6.89 -2.51 -3.14
CA THR A 51 7.10 -3.30 -4.35
C THR A 51 5.78 -3.91 -4.78
N VAL A 52 5.56 -3.99 -6.10
CA VAL A 52 4.40 -4.66 -6.69
C VAL A 52 4.87 -5.53 -7.85
N ALA A 53 4.66 -6.84 -7.75
CA ALA A 53 4.68 -7.74 -8.89
C ALA A 53 3.22 -8.05 -9.28
N HIS A 54 2.79 -7.57 -10.43
CA HIS A 54 1.42 -7.71 -10.93
C HIS A 54 1.35 -8.92 -11.88
N HIS A 55 0.81 -10.03 -11.37
CA HIS A 55 0.86 -11.34 -12.02
C HIS A 55 -0.33 -11.60 -12.93
N SER A 56 -1.52 -11.12 -12.58
CA SER A 56 -2.72 -11.30 -13.40
C SER A 56 -3.76 -10.21 -13.16
N PRO A 57 -4.59 -9.85 -14.16
CA PRO A 57 -5.50 -8.71 -14.05
C PRO A 57 -6.71 -8.99 -13.14
N ALA A 58 -7.19 -8.00 -12.41
CA ALA A 58 -8.52 -8.05 -11.78
C ALA A 58 -9.51 -7.19 -12.59
N LEU A 59 -10.65 -7.77 -12.97
CA LEU A 59 -11.67 -7.10 -13.77
C LEU A 59 -12.49 -6.13 -12.91
N MET A 60 -13.14 -5.18 -13.59
CA MET A 60 -14.09 -4.28 -12.95
C MET A 60 -15.17 -5.04 -12.18
N GLY A 61 -15.52 -4.55 -10.99
CA GLY A 61 -16.50 -5.18 -10.12
C GLY A 61 -16.00 -6.40 -9.35
N GLN A 62 -14.81 -6.95 -9.66
CA GLN A 62 -14.26 -8.05 -8.87
C GLN A 62 -13.79 -7.57 -7.49
N GLU A 63 -13.97 -8.43 -6.50
CA GLU A 63 -13.36 -8.26 -5.18
C GLU A 63 -11.92 -8.75 -5.22
N VAL A 64 -11.01 -7.92 -4.70
CA VAL A 64 -9.60 -8.27 -4.54
C VAL A 64 -9.30 -8.32 -3.06
N VAL A 65 -8.89 -9.49 -2.57
CA VAL A 65 -8.56 -9.72 -1.17
C VAL A 65 -7.05 -9.58 -0.98
N PHE A 66 -6.65 -8.64 -0.13
CA PHE A 66 -5.26 -8.46 0.29
C PHE A 66 -5.01 -9.23 1.59
N VAL A 67 -4.03 -10.11 1.57
CA VAL A 67 -3.52 -10.79 2.77
C VAL A 67 -2.14 -10.22 3.05
N ALA A 68 -2.03 -9.49 4.16
CA ALA A 68 -0.81 -8.83 4.60
C ALA A 68 -0.24 -9.56 5.83
N THR A 69 1.07 -9.79 5.84
CA THR A 69 1.79 -10.48 6.91
C THR A 69 2.92 -9.59 7.39
N LEU A 70 2.92 -9.24 8.68
CA LEU A 70 4.03 -8.57 9.31
C LEU A 70 5.26 -9.48 9.31
N THR A 71 6.32 -9.08 8.62
CA THR A 71 7.54 -9.90 8.46
C THR A 71 8.71 -9.41 9.28
N GLU A 72 8.81 -8.10 9.56
CA GLU A 72 9.87 -7.55 10.40
C GLU A 72 9.41 -6.27 11.10
N VAL A 73 9.80 -6.11 12.37
CA VAL A 73 9.77 -4.82 13.08
C VAL A 73 11.17 -4.56 13.62
N LYS A 74 11.83 -3.54 13.08
CA LYS A 74 13.20 -3.18 13.45
C LYS A 74 13.27 -1.73 13.87
N ARG A 75 13.42 -1.51 15.18
CA ARG A 75 13.33 -0.19 15.81
C ARG A 75 11.97 0.44 15.49
N ASN A 76 11.94 1.42 14.59
CA ASN A 76 10.74 2.12 14.19
C ASN A 76 10.34 1.82 12.75
N GLU A 77 10.97 0.84 12.10
CA GLU A 77 10.65 0.37 10.76
C GLU A 77 9.79 -0.90 10.83
N VAL A 78 8.71 -0.91 10.03
CA VAL A 78 7.72 -1.98 9.95
C VAL A 78 7.71 -2.48 8.51
N VAL A 79 7.95 -3.78 8.33
CA VAL A 79 8.00 -4.44 7.02
C VAL A 79 6.87 -5.46 6.93
N VAL A 80 6.08 -5.38 5.86
CA VAL A 80 4.91 -6.22 5.65
C VAL A 80 4.94 -6.80 4.25
N ASP A 81 4.86 -8.12 4.15
CA ASP A 81 4.70 -8.83 2.89
C ASP A 81 3.20 -8.92 2.58
N TYR A 82 2.81 -8.88 1.31
CA TYR A 82 1.42 -9.02 0.94
C TYR A 82 1.22 -9.87 -0.32
N THR A 83 0.03 -10.46 -0.39
CA THR A 83 -0.52 -11.06 -1.59
C THR A 83 -1.92 -10.49 -1.85
N ALA A 84 -2.29 -10.38 -3.11
CA ALA A 84 -3.60 -9.91 -3.55
C ALA A 84 -4.25 -10.98 -4.44
N HIS A 85 -5.51 -11.33 -4.20
CA HIS A 85 -6.19 -12.42 -4.88
C HIS A 85 -7.61 -12.06 -5.32
N VAL A 86 -8.05 -12.67 -6.42
CA VAL A 86 -9.47 -12.75 -6.80
C VAL A 86 -9.87 -14.23 -6.71
N GLY A 87 -10.62 -14.60 -5.68
CA GLY A 87 -10.80 -16.02 -5.32
C GLY A 87 -9.44 -16.67 -5.10
N ASP A 88 -9.16 -17.80 -5.75
CA ASP A 88 -7.88 -18.51 -5.66
C ASP A 88 -6.79 -17.96 -6.59
N ARG A 89 -7.11 -16.99 -7.45
CA ARG A 89 -6.16 -16.49 -8.45
C ARG A 89 -5.31 -15.36 -7.88
N LEU A 90 -3.99 -15.56 -7.94
CA LEU A 90 -3.01 -14.56 -7.55
C LEU A 90 -2.98 -13.38 -8.54
N VAL A 91 -3.38 -12.20 -8.06
CA VAL A 91 -3.32 -10.93 -8.80
C VAL A 91 -1.97 -10.28 -8.64
N ALA A 92 -1.49 -10.16 -7.40
CA ALA A 92 -0.21 -9.49 -7.13
C ALA A 92 0.47 -9.99 -5.86
N THR A 93 1.78 -9.79 -5.80
CA THR A 93 2.58 -9.97 -4.59
C THR A 93 3.46 -8.75 -4.37
N GLY A 94 3.87 -8.52 -3.13
CA GLY A 94 4.85 -7.48 -2.87
C GLY A 94 5.17 -7.34 -1.39
N LYS A 95 5.78 -6.20 -1.08
CA LYS A 95 6.24 -5.83 0.25
C LYS A 95 6.10 -4.33 0.44
N THR A 96 5.73 -3.92 1.64
CA THR A 96 5.62 -2.51 2.06
C THR A 96 6.56 -2.25 3.22
N TRP A 97 7.09 -1.03 3.29
CA TRP A 97 7.90 -0.54 4.38
C TRP A 97 7.31 0.75 4.90
N GLN A 98 7.18 0.85 6.22
CA GLN A 98 6.72 2.05 6.90
C GLN A 98 7.65 2.37 8.07
N LYS A 99 7.73 3.66 8.41
CA LYS A 99 8.38 4.12 9.65
C LYS A 99 7.38 4.79 10.57
N ILE A 100 7.42 4.41 11.85
CA ILE A 100 6.71 5.09 12.93
C ILE A 100 7.61 6.22 13.46
N LEU A 101 7.09 7.44 13.49
CA LEU A 101 7.82 8.64 13.88
C LEU A 101 6.93 9.55 14.73
N LYS A 102 7.56 10.39 15.57
CA LYS A 102 6.84 11.47 16.26
C LYS A 102 6.31 12.48 15.24
N LYS A 103 5.06 12.92 15.39
CA LYS A 103 4.41 13.87 14.47
C LYS A 103 5.21 15.17 14.33
N GLU A 104 5.74 15.69 15.43
CA GLU A 104 6.54 16.91 15.47
C GLU A 104 7.86 16.76 14.69
N LYS A 105 8.35 15.53 14.50
CA LYS A 105 9.51 15.27 13.64
C LYS A 105 9.12 15.34 12.17
N LEU A 106 7.96 14.80 11.79
CA LEU A 106 7.45 14.88 10.42
C LEU A 106 7.14 16.33 10.03
N ASP A 107 6.48 17.08 10.91
CA ASP A 107 6.12 18.48 10.65
C ASP A 107 7.37 19.34 10.37
N ARG A 108 8.42 19.20 11.19
CA ARG A 108 9.70 19.88 10.98
C ARG A 108 10.39 19.47 9.68
N LEU A 109 10.29 18.20 9.29
CA LEU A 109 10.84 17.74 8.02
C LEU A 109 10.11 18.38 6.83
N PHE A 110 8.78 18.46 6.88
CA PHE A 110 8.00 19.08 5.80
C PHE A 110 8.16 20.60 5.75
N GLU A 111 8.29 21.26 6.90
CA GLU A 111 8.58 22.69 6.96
C GLU A 111 9.94 23.04 6.34
N GLY A 112 10.96 22.22 6.58
CA GLY A 112 12.29 22.42 6.00
C GLY A 112 12.41 22.18 4.48
N LEU A 113 11.35 21.70 3.83
CA LEU A 113 11.28 21.51 2.37
C LEU A 113 10.51 22.61 1.63
N LYS A 114 9.91 23.54 2.37
CA LYS A 114 9.23 24.72 1.80
C LYS A 114 10.24 25.84 1.53
#